data_AF-A0A3M2IZ11-F1
#
_entry.id   AF-A0A3M2IZ11-F1
#
_cell.length_a   1.000
_cell.length_b   1.000
_cell.length_c   1.000
_cell.angle_alpha   90.00
_cell.angle_beta   90.00
_cell.angle_gamma   90.00
#
_symmetry.space_group_name_H-M   'P 1'
#
loop_
_entity.id
_entity.type
_entity.pdbx_description
1 polymer ?
#
loop_
_entity_poly.entity_id
_entity_poly.type
_entity_poly.pdbx_seq_one_letter_code
_entity_poly.pdbx_strand_id
1 'polypeptide(L)'
;MSDERARADIVLAQSTERGALDAGAAAAPEVAAGANAHADAVGYYFARFGTFYLLTGSEVDFASARSALLDGLEADTRVADVQRDELRPAWTHYIKQFPVGSVTSTHNLLSDGDAFRALYMSDPVCFRVHVPIKNQPMFRNETDIPTEDYWVAWDGITLIALWERQPGSEVPPRSGGHVVVDIIRDASRRADFDVFVQACSLGCTNMFAHRVIRVTQYPDDESSDVVMYQDRGFPVVQAHLHREGVQEEVLRALFRDLARLGYAFAQYKNAGLRVRAMEDRARSLVEQLLALDYQKIYASSMPRRERIRSALRAGRHTPRFTRASSGSKRLISMIWLAMANIEAHRRDWLVWRRRLDDAATTRGRDSIHDIDRKDDDLVVENIDIAFLRAAVEQRSGRIDNREIVLVTFASAVVAAAVALLTAMLM
;
A
#
# COMPACT_ATOMS: atom_id res chain seq x y z
N MET A 1 15.94 -15.30 -34.26
CA MET A 1 14.81 -16.18 -34.61
C MET A 1 13.87 -16.50 -33.44
N SER A 2 14.30 -16.53 -32.17
CA SER A 2 13.37 -16.69 -31.02
C SER A 2 12.58 -15.42 -30.70
N ASP A 3 13.17 -14.24 -30.94
CA ASP A 3 12.58 -12.94 -30.57
C ASP A 3 11.48 -12.47 -31.55
N GLU A 4 11.57 -12.87 -32.82
CA GLU A 4 10.52 -12.57 -33.82
C GLU A 4 9.27 -13.44 -33.67
N ARG A 5 9.42 -14.69 -33.21
CA ARG A 5 8.27 -15.55 -32.88
C ARG A 5 7.52 -15.03 -31.66
N ALA A 6 8.24 -14.64 -30.60
CA ALA A 6 7.62 -14.04 -29.42
C ALA A 6 6.85 -12.74 -29.76
N ARG A 7 7.39 -11.91 -30.66
CA ARG A 7 6.68 -10.70 -31.15
C ARG A 7 5.46 -11.03 -32.01
N ALA A 8 5.55 -12.02 -32.89
CA ALA A 8 4.42 -12.44 -33.72
C ALA A 8 3.27 -13.02 -32.87
N ASP A 9 3.59 -13.81 -31.84
CA ASP A 9 2.60 -14.39 -30.93
C ASP A 9 1.91 -13.32 -30.07
N ILE A 10 2.66 -12.28 -29.64
CA ILE A 10 2.08 -11.12 -28.93
C ILE A 10 1.13 -10.32 -29.84
N VAL A 11 1.51 -10.09 -31.10
CA VAL A 11 0.66 -9.35 -32.06
C VAL A 11 -0.61 -10.14 -32.40
N LEU A 12 -0.51 -11.46 -32.53
CA LEU A 12 -1.66 -12.33 -32.80
C LEU A 12 -2.61 -12.41 -31.60
N ALA A 13 -2.08 -12.50 -30.38
CA ALA A 13 -2.88 -12.42 -29.15
C ALA A 13 -3.60 -11.07 -29.06
N GLN A 14 -2.91 -9.96 -29.33
CA GLN A 14 -3.48 -8.62 -29.34
C GLN A 14 -4.56 -8.42 -30.41
N SER A 15 -4.43 -9.01 -31.61
CA SER A 15 -5.47 -8.90 -32.65
C SER A 15 -6.73 -9.72 -32.34
N THR A 16 -6.55 -10.89 -31.73
CA THR A 16 -7.66 -11.76 -31.32
C THR A 16 -8.42 -11.16 -30.14
N GLU A 17 -7.70 -10.56 -29.20
CA GLU A 17 -8.28 -9.82 -28.08
C GLU A 17 -9.00 -8.55 -28.54
N ARG A 18 -8.47 -7.80 -29.51
CA ARG A 18 -9.15 -6.61 -30.05
C ARG A 18 -10.48 -6.97 -30.72
N GLY A 19 -10.54 -8.08 -31.44
CA GLY A 19 -11.80 -8.61 -31.98
C GLY A 19 -12.82 -9.00 -30.89
N ALA A 20 -12.36 -9.56 -29.77
CA ALA A 20 -13.22 -9.86 -28.62
C ALA A 20 -13.69 -8.60 -27.87
N LEU A 21 -12.84 -7.57 -27.76
CA LEU A 21 -13.21 -6.27 -27.19
C LEU A 21 -14.26 -5.56 -28.05
N ASP A 22 -14.09 -5.57 -29.38
CA ASP A 22 -15.04 -4.97 -30.32
C ASP A 22 -16.38 -5.73 -30.34
N ALA A 23 -16.35 -7.07 -30.22
CA ALA A 23 -17.55 -7.90 -30.09
C ALA A 23 -18.28 -7.68 -28.76
N GLY A 24 -17.57 -7.61 -27.64
CA GLY A 24 -18.16 -7.34 -26.32
C GLY A 24 -18.71 -5.90 -26.19
N ALA A 25 -18.07 -4.93 -26.84
CA ALA A 25 -18.56 -3.55 -26.91
C ALA A 25 -19.79 -3.42 -27.82
N ALA A 26 -19.86 -4.18 -28.92
CA ALA A 26 -21.02 -4.23 -29.80
C ALA A 26 -22.22 -4.99 -29.18
N ALA A 27 -21.95 -5.98 -28.31
CA ALA A 27 -22.97 -6.76 -27.60
C ALA A 27 -23.63 -6.02 -26.42
N ALA A 28 -23.05 -4.91 -25.95
CA ALA A 28 -23.58 -4.12 -24.84
C ALA A 28 -23.84 -2.66 -25.25
N PRO A 29 -24.91 -2.38 -26.03
CA PRO A 29 -25.24 -1.01 -26.42
C PRO A 29 -25.41 -0.10 -25.20
N GLU A 30 -24.89 1.11 -25.33
CA GLU A 30 -24.97 2.18 -24.36
C GLU A 30 -26.41 2.39 -23.87
N VAL A 31 -26.63 2.18 -22.58
CA VAL A 31 -27.85 2.62 -21.92
C VAL A 31 -27.58 4.05 -21.43
N ALA A 32 -28.14 5.02 -22.13
CA ALA A 32 -28.21 6.41 -21.67
C ALA A 32 -28.84 6.46 -20.27
N ALA A 33 -28.45 7.43 -19.44
CA ALA A 33 -29.01 7.63 -18.12
C ALA A 33 -30.55 7.65 -18.18
N GLY A 34 -31.19 6.70 -17.49
CA GLY A 34 -32.65 6.52 -17.49
C GLY A 34 -33.23 5.55 -18.54
N ALA A 35 -32.42 4.87 -19.35
CA ALA A 35 -32.89 3.79 -20.22
C ALA A 35 -32.94 2.44 -19.47
N ASN A 36 -33.95 1.64 -19.85
CA ASN A 36 -34.36 0.42 -19.15
C ASN A 36 -33.21 -0.57 -18.88
N ALA A 37 -33.41 -1.39 -17.84
CA ALA A 37 -32.76 -2.69 -17.67
C ALA A 37 -32.46 -3.34 -19.03
N HIS A 38 -31.21 -3.69 -19.28
CA HIS A 38 -30.82 -4.44 -20.49
C HIS A 38 -31.73 -5.67 -20.58
N ALA A 39 -32.45 -5.83 -21.71
CA ALA A 39 -33.56 -6.79 -21.82
C ALA A 39 -33.15 -8.23 -21.51
N ASP A 40 -31.88 -8.55 -21.79
CA ASP A 40 -31.32 -9.89 -21.64
C ASP A 40 -30.51 -10.05 -20.34
N ALA A 41 -30.40 -9.02 -19.49
CA ALA A 41 -29.62 -9.14 -18.25
C ALA A 41 -30.35 -10.01 -17.23
N VAL A 42 -29.63 -10.98 -16.67
CA VAL A 42 -30.15 -11.96 -15.68
C VAL A 42 -29.83 -11.57 -14.24
N GLY A 43 -28.92 -10.61 -14.01
CA GLY A 43 -28.52 -10.19 -12.66
C GLY A 43 -27.90 -8.80 -12.62
N TYR A 44 -28.06 -8.12 -11.47
CA TYR A 44 -27.52 -6.79 -11.23
C TYR A 44 -26.86 -6.72 -9.86
N TYR A 45 -25.59 -6.31 -9.83
CA TYR A 45 -24.82 -6.26 -8.59
C TYR A 45 -23.99 -4.97 -8.46
N PHE A 46 -23.60 -4.67 -7.23
CA PHE A 46 -22.45 -3.85 -6.92
C PHE A 46 -21.38 -4.72 -6.26
N ALA A 47 -20.12 -4.44 -6.57
CA ALA A 47 -18.96 -5.04 -5.95
C ALA A 47 -17.98 -3.96 -5.49
N ARG A 48 -17.44 -4.13 -4.29
CA ARG A 48 -16.36 -3.32 -3.76
C ARG A 48 -15.11 -4.16 -3.63
N PHE A 49 -14.02 -3.62 -4.13
CA PHE A 49 -12.68 -4.18 -4.00
C PHE A 49 -11.95 -3.45 -2.86
N GLY A 50 -11.11 -4.16 -2.10
CA GLY A 50 -10.16 -3.53 -1.19
C GLY A 50 -8.98 -4.42 -0.85
N THR A 51 -8.00 -3.84 -0.16
CA THR A 51 -6.74 -4.51 0.21
C THR A 51 -6.68 -4.75 1.72
N PHE A 52 -6.84 -6.01 2.10
CA PHE A 52 -6.95 -6.55 3.45
C PHE A 52 -5.90 -7.63 3.64
N TYR A 53 -4.83 -7.33 4.36
CA TYR A 53 -3.75 -8.26 4.64
C TYR A 53 -4.07 -9.12 5.87
N LEU A 54 -4.09 -10.44 5.70
CA LEU A 54 -4.14 -11.41 6.80
C LEU A 54 -2.73 -11.56 7.39
N LEU A 55 -2.54 -11.04 8.60
CA LEU A 55 -1.26 -10.99 9.27
C LEU A 55 -1.01 -12.25 10.11
N THR A 56 0.23 -12.72 10.08
CA THR A 56 0.68 -13.79 10.98
C THR A 56 1.90 -13.36 11.80
N GLY A 57 1.91 -13.73 13.08
CA GLY A 57 3.06 -13.52 13.98
C GLY A 57 4.21 -14.48 13.75
N SER A 58 3.95 -15.65 13.15
CA SER A 58 4.96 -16.69 12.88
C SER A 58 4.65 -17.48 11.61
N GLU A 59 5.59 -18.31 11.16
CA GLU A 59 5.29 -19.27 10.09
C GLU A 59 4.37 -20.36 10.63
N VAL A 60 3.17 -20.42 10.06
CA VAL A 60 2.17 -21.44 10.32
C VAL A 60 2.05 -22.36 9.10
N ASP A 61 1.60 -23.59 9.33
CA ASP A 61 1.19 -24.47 8.24
C ASP A 61 0.00 -23.86 7.50
N PHE A 62 0.05 -23.79 6.17
CA PHE A 62 -0.94 -23.09 5.36
C PHE A 62 -2.33 -23.73 5.45
N ALA A 63 -2.40 -25.06 5.46
CA ALA A 63 -3.68 -25.77 5.56
C ALA A 63 -4.32 -25.53 6.94
N SER A 64 -3.52 -25.62 8.00
CA SER A 64 -3.94 -25.34 9.38
C SER A 64 -4.40 -23.89 9.56
N ALA A 65 -3.66 -22.93 9.01
CA ALA A 65 -4.00 -21.51 9.04
C ALA A 65 -5.34 -21.22 8.36
N ARG A 66 -5.54 -21.79 7.17
CA ARG A 66 -6.81 -21.63 6.46
C ARG A 66 -7.96 -22.31 7.18
N SER A 67 -7.77 -23.52 7.72
CA SER A 67 -8.80 -24.21 8.51
C SER A 67 -9.23 -23.36 9.71
N ALA A 68 -8.26 -22.85 10.48
CA ALA A 68 -8.56 -22.00 11.63
C ALA A 68 -9.33 -20.74 11.25
N LEU A 69 -9.00 -20.11 10.11
CA LEU A 69 -9.74 -18.95 9.60
C LEU A 69 -11.18 -19.31 9.20
N LEU A 70 -11.38 -20.42 8.52
CA LEU A 70 -12.72 -20.90 8.13
C LEU A 70 -13.57 -21.23 9.36
N ASP A 71 -12.99 -21.92 10.36
CA ASP A 71 -13.65 -22.21 11.64
C ASP A 71 -14.00 -20.91 12.38
N GLY A 72 -13.13 -19.90 12.34
CA GLY A 72 -13.36 -18.58 12.92
C GLY A 72 -14.48 -17.77 12.24
N LEU A 73 -14.67 -17.97 10.93
CA LEU A 73 -15.78 -17.40 10.15
C LEU A 73 -17.10 -18.10 10.49
N GLU A 74 -17.13 -19.44 10.49
CA GLU A 74 -18.32 -20.24 10.82
C GLU A 74 -18.81 -20.00 12.26
N ALA A 75 -17.90 -19.68 13.18
CA ALA A 75 -18.24 -19.31 14.55
C ALA A 75 -18.95 -17.94 14.67
N ASP A 76 -18.93 -17.10 13.63
CA ASP A 76 -19.60 -15.81 13.64
C ASP A 76 -21.06 -15.94 13.19
N THR A 77 -22.02 -15.61 14.07
CA THR A 77 -23.45 -15.77 13.79
C THR A 77 -23.97 -14.91 12.63
N ARG A 78 -23.18 -13.93 12.17
CA ARG A 78 -23.48 -13.09 11.00
C ARG A 78 -23.10 -13.77 9.68
N VAL A 79 -22.27 -14.81 9.73
CA VAL A 79 -21.84 -15.59 8.56
C VAL A 79 -22.82 -16.73 8.38
N ALA A 80 -23.46 -16.77 7.22
CA ALA A 80 -24.55 -17.69 6.93
C ALA A 80 -24.09 -18.93 6.15
N ASP A 81 -22.99 -18.80 5.39
CA ASP A 81 -22.38 -19.91 4.64
C ASP A 81 -20.88 -19.66 4.45
N VAL A 82 -20.07 -20.72 4.47
CA VAL A 82 -18.61 -20.67 4.27
C VAL A 82 -18.19 -21.82 3.36
N GLN A 83 -17.44 -21.53 2.31
CA GLN A 83 -16.97 -22.53 1.36
C GLN A 83 -15.61 -23.10 1.74
N ARG A 84 -15.57 -24.42 1.91
CA ARG A 84 -14.39 -25.20 2.25
C ARG A 84 -13.75 -25.84 1.03
N ASP A 85 -13.36 -25.03 0.05
CA ASP A 85 -12.57 -25.50 -1.09
C ASP A 85 -11.20 -26.02 -0.62
N GLU A 86 -10.48 -26.82 -1.39
CA GLU A 86 -9.11 -27.23 -1.04
C GLU A 86 -8.11 -26.09 -1.26
N LEU A 87 -7.13 -25.94 -0.35
CA LEU A 87 -6.03 -24.98 -0.53
C LEU A 87 -4.98 -25.61 -1.42
N ARG A 88 -4.31 -24.81 -2.26
CA ARG A 88 -3.18 -25.27 -3.08
C ARG A 88 -1.89 -24.72 -2.45
N PRO A 89 -1.18 -25.50 -1.60
CA PRO A 89 -0.07 -24.98 -0.80
C PRO A 89 1.09 -24.47 -1.66
N ALA A 90 1.27 -25.02 -2.87
CA ALA A 90 2.30 -24.61 -3.81
C ALA A 90 2.17 -23.16 -4.32
N TRP A 91 0.97 -22.57 -4.22
CA TRP A 91 0.70 -21.19 -4.65
C TRP A 91 0.34 -20.27 -3.48
N THR A 92 0.24 -20.82 -2.27
CA THR A 92 0.09 -20.07 -1.03
C THR A 92 1.48 -19.66 -0.53
N HIS A 93 1.65 -18.40 -0.13
CA HIS A 93 2.94 -17.92 0.32
C HIS A 93 2.83 -16.72 1.25
N TYR A 94 3.90 -16.48 2.00
CA TYR A 94 4.04 -15.27 2.80
C TYR A 94 4.59 -14.13 1.94
N ILE A 95 4.06 -12.94 2.18
CA ILE A 95 4.58 -11.70 1.62
C ILE A 95 5.01 -10.76 2.74
N LYS A 96 6.10 -10.03 2.51
CA LYS A 96 6.56 -8.97 3.40
C LYS A 96 5.82 -7.69 3.04
N GLN A 97 5.25 -7.01 4.03
CA GLN A 97 4.48 -5.79 3.85
C GLN A 97 4.78 -4.79 4.95
N PHE A 98 4.48 -3.51 4.71
CA PHE A 98 4.78 -2.42 5.63
C PHE A 98 3.51 -1.76 6.16
N PRO A 99 3.47 -1.41 7.46
CA PRO A 99 2.37 -0.64 8.00
C PRO A 99 2.38 0.77 7.41
N VAL A 100 1.18 1.34 7.29
CA VAL A 100 0.97 2.71 6.80
C VAL A 100 0.63 3.57 8.01
N GLY A 101 1.44 4.60 8.29
CA GLY A 101 1.13 5.60 9.34
C GLY A 101 2.30 5.96 10.26
N SER A 102 2.01 6.84 11.23
CA SER A 102 3.00 7.57 12.05
C SER A 102 3.51 6.83 13.30
N VAL A 103 3.13 5.57 13.51
CA VAL A 103 3.45 4.84 14.76
C VAL A 103 4.78 4.09 14.68
N THR A 104 5.44 4.06 13.52
CA THR A 104 6.73 3.37 13.36
C THR A 104 7.90 4.22 13.89
N SER A 105 8.77 3.60 14.70
CA SER A 105 10.03 4.23 15.10
C SER A 105 10.92 4.52 13.88
N THR A 106 11.69 5.61 13.91
CA THR A 106 12.58 5.95 12.78
C THR A 106 13.54 4.82 12.43
N HIS A 107 14.04 4.10 13.44
CA HIS A 107 14.95 3.01 13.19
C HIS A 107 14.25 1.88 12.43
N ASN A 108 13.05 1.48 12.84
CA ASN A 108 12.31 0.40 12.19
C ASN A 108 11.87 0.79 10.77
N LEU A 109 11.38 2.03 10.59
CA LEU A 109 11.04 2.57 9.26
C LEU A 109 12.24 2.56 8.31
N LEU A 110 13.44 2.89 8.80
CA LEU A 110 14.64 2.93 7.97
C LEU A 110 15.39 1.59 7.90
N SER A 111 14.99 0.57 8.65
CA SER A 111 15.63 -0.76 8.60
C SER A 111 14.68 -1.85 8.11
N ASP A 112 13.45 -1.46 7.76
CA ASP A 112 12.36 -2.38 7.49
C ASP A 112 12.03 -3.33 8.67
N GLY A 113 12.42 -2.95 9.89
CA GLY A 113 12.16 -3.70 11.11
C GLY A 113 10.71 -3.66 11.60
N ASP A 114 9.85 -2.86 10.96
CA ASP A 114 8.40 -2.82 11.18
C ASP A 114 7.60 -3.61 10.15
N ALA A 115 8.27 -4.32 9.25
CA ALA A 115 7.59 -5.16 8.29
C ALA A 115 6.81 -6.28 8.99
N PHE A 116 5.58 -6.50 8.52
CA PHE A 116 4.78 -7.65 8.93
C PHE A 116 4.75 -8.70 7.80
N ARG A 117 4.40 -9.92 8.18
CA ARG A 117 4.17 -11.02 7.24
C ARG A 117 2.66 -11.13 7.01
N ALA A 118 2.26 -11.06 5.75
CA ALA A 118 0.89 -11.36 5.35
C ALA A 118 0.83 -12.69 4.60
N LEU A 119 -0.25 -13.44 4.81
CA LEU A 119 -0.52 -14.71 4.14
C LEU A 119 -1.33 -14.45 2.88
N TYR A 120 -0.78 -14.81 1.71
CA TYR A 120 -1.50 -14.88 0.44
C TYR A 120 -1.94 -16.32 0.19
N MET A 121 -3.25 -16.54 0.08
CA MET A 121 -3.85 -17.83 -0.23
C MET A 121 -3.99 -18.00 -1.75
N SER A 122 -3.72 -19.21 -2.23
CA SER A 122 -3.86 -19.56 -3.66
C SER A 122 -5.28 -19.43 -4.18
N ASP A 123 -6.25 -19.61 -3.29
CA ASP A 123 -7.68 -19.64 -3.56
C ASP A 123 -8.38 -18.76 -2.54
N PRO A 124 -9.35 -17.93 -2.95
CA PRO A 124 -10.07 -17.10 -2.02
C PRO A 124 -10.89 -17.94 -1.06
N VAL A 125 -10.99 -17.47 0.18
CA VAL A 125 -12.06 -17.88 1.10
C VAL A 125 -13.33 -17.17 0.65
N CYS A 126 -14.34 -17.95 0.27
CA CYS A 126 -15.65 -17.47 -0.13
C CYS A 126 -16.67 -17.73 0.98
N PHE A 127 -17.48 -16.73 1.31
CA PHE A 127 -18.51 -16.85 2.34
C PHE A 127 -19.66 -15.87 2.11
N ARG A 128 -20.83 -16.18 2.68
CA ARG A 128 -22.02 -15.32 2.67
C ARG A 128 -22.27 -14.74 4.05
N VAL A 129 -22.52 -13.45 4.10
CA VAL A 129 -22.88 -12.70 5.31
C VAL A 129 -24.35 -12.34 5.24
N HIS A 130 -25.06 -12.49 6.36
CA HIS A 130 -26.42 -12.01 6.54
C HIS A 130 -26.55 -11.22 7.85
N VAL A 131 -26.78 -9.91 7.75
CA VAL A 131 -26.91 -9.01 8.92
C VAL A 131 -28.08 -8.05 8.71
N PRO A 132 -29.06 -7.99 9.64
CA PRO A 132 -30.16 -7.06 9.53
C PRO A 132 -29.69 -5.61 9.38
N ILE A 133 -30.31 -4.83 8.49
CA ILE A 133 -29.86 -3.45 8.14
C ILE A 133 -29.60 -2.60 9.39
N LYS A 134 -30.52 -2.64 10.36
CA LYS A 134 -30.44 -1.88 11.62
C LYS A 134 -29.21 -2.18 12.49
N ASN A 135 -28.56 -3.33 12.28
CA ASN A 135 -27.41 -3.80 13.06
C ASN A 135 -26.08 -3.58 12.30
N GLN A 136 -26.12 -3.05 11.08
CA GLN A 136 -24.91 -2.83 10.29
C GLN A 136 -24.26 -1.47 10.63
N PRO A 137 -22.92 -1.37 10.55
CA PRO A 137 -22.22 -0.13 10.81
C PRO A 137 -22.48 0.90 9.71
N MET A 138 -22.79 2.13 10.11
CA MET A 138 -22.84 3.28 9.20
C MET A 138 -21.42 3.73 8.84
N PHE A 139 -21.20 4.10 7.57
CA PHE A 139 -19.93 4.70 7.15
C PHE A 139 -20.06 6.22 7.04
N ARG A 140 -19.23 6.97 7.78
CA ARG A 140 -19.24 8.45 7.79
C ARG A 140 -20.63 9.06 8.08
N ASN A 141 -21.39 8.41 8.96
CA ASN A 141 -22.77 8.78 9.33
C ASN A 141 -23.80 8.69 8.18
N GLU A 142 -23.47 8.00 7.10
CA GLU A 142 -24.43 7.71 6.03
C GLU A 142 -25.28 6.50 6.43
N THR A 143 -26.61 6.61 6.25
CA THR A 143 -27.58 5.55 6.59
C THR A 143 -27.93 4.67 5.38
N ASP A 144 -27.10 4.70 4.34
CA ASP A 144 -27.37 4.11 3.02
C ASP A 144 -26.92 2.64 2.93
N ILE A 145 -27.36 1.82 3.87
CA ILE A 145 -27.04 0.39 3.87
C ILE A 145 -27.88 -0.33 2.79
N PRO A 146 -27.27 -0.97 1.77
CA PRO A 146 -27.99 -1.46 0.59
C PRO A 146 -28.83 -2.73 0.80
N THR A 147 -28.40 -3.62 1.68
CA THR A 147 -28.90 -4.99 1.75
C THR A 147 -28.52 -5.64 3.08
N GLU A 148 -29.15 -6.75 3.41
CA GLU A 148 -28.79 -7.62 4.54
C GLU A 148 -27.76 -8.69 4.14
N ASP A 149 -27.67 -9.02 2.84
CA ASP A 149 -26.87 -10.12 2.32
C ASP A 149 -25.67 -9.66 1.50
N TYR A 150 -24.48 -10.13 1.85
CA TYR A 150 -23.24 -9.91 1.11
C TYR A 150 -22.56 -11.24 0.77
N TRP A 151 -21.98 -11.32 -0.43
CA TRP A 151 -21.10 -12.40 -0.84
C TRP A 151 -19.66 -11.88 -0.88
N VAL A 152 -18.75 -12.60 -0.23
CA VAL A 152 -17.38 -12.13 -0.03
C VAL A 152 -16.39 -13.17 -0.52
N ALA A 153 -15.38 -12.73 -1.27
CA ALA A 153 -14.22 -13.53 -1.62
C ALA A 153 -12.95 -12.81 -1.14
N TRP A 154 -12.07 -13.52 -0.42
CA TRP A 154 -10.84 -12.97 0.14
C TRP A 154 -9.68 -13.95 0.09
N ASP A 155 -8.58 -13.60 -0.56
CA ASP A 155 -7.37 -14.43 -0.65
C ASP A 155 -6.31 -14.12 0.42
N GLY A 156 -6.68 -13.39 1.47
CA GLY A 156 -5.73 -12.91 2.48
C GLY A 156 -5.03 -11.60 2.12
N ILE A 157 -5.27 -11.04 0.92
CA ILE A 157 -4.79 -9.72 0.48
C ILE A 157 -5.89 -8.93 -0.20
N THR A 158 -6.51 -9.48 -1.22
CA THR A 158 -7.55 -8.88 -2.04
C THR A 158 -8.90 -9.37 -1.53
N LEU A 159 -9.78 -8.44 -1.17
CA LEU A 159 -11.15 -8.75 -0.79
C LEU A 159 -12.13 -8.10 -1.79
N ILE A 160 -13.11 -8.88 -2.23
CA ILE A 160 -14.26 -8.38 -2.98
C ILE A 160 -15.53 -8.69 -2.19
N ALA A 161 -16.32 -7.65 -1.92
CA ALA A 161 -17.65 -7.77 -1.34
C ALA A 161 -18.70 -7.41 -2.40
N LEU A 162 -19.56 -8.36 -2.73
CA LEU A 162 -20.62 -8.27 -3.74
C LEU A 162 -21.99 -8.23 -3.06
N TRP A 163 -22.92 -7.46 -3.61
CA TRP A 163 -24.34 -7.54 -3.26
C TRP A 163 -25.24 -7.21 -4.44
N GLU A 164 -26.48 -7.67 -4.37
CA GLU A 164 -27.52 -7.38 -5.35
C GLU A 164 -27.95 -5.91 -5.32
N ARG A 165 -28.24 -5.36 -6.48
CA ARG A 165 -28.82 -4.01 -6.62
C ARG A 165 -30.09 -4.06 -7.44
N GLN A 166 -30.93 -3.05 -7.26
CA GLN A 166 -32.10 -2.89 -8.11
C GLN A 166 -31.67 -2.58 -9.57
N PRO A 167 -32.39 -3.10 -10.57
CA PRO A 167 -32.23 -2.68 -11.95
C PRO A 167 -32.32 -1.15 -12.04
N GLY A 168 -31.42 -0.51 -12.80
CA GLY A 168 -31.36 0.96 -12.93
C GLY A 168 -30.72 1.73 -11.77
N SER A 169 -30.30 1.06 -10.67
CA SER A 169 -29.52 1.74 -9.62
C SER A 169 -28.15 2.17 -10.13
N GLU A 170 -27.93 3.48 -10.25
CA GLU A 170 -26.68 4.05 -10.77
C GLU A 170 -25.68 4.40 -9.68
N VAL A 171 -26.16 4.90 -8.53
CA VAL A 171 -25.31 5.41 -7.46
C VAL A 171 -25.04 4.29 -6.44
N PRO A 172 -23.77 3.91 -6.21
CA PRO A 172 -23.45 2.92 -5.22
C PRO A 172 -23.57 3.53 -3.80
N PRO A 173 -24.20 2.82 -2.85
CA PRO A 173 -24.25 3.25 -1.46
C PRO A 173 -22.87 3.26 -0.83
N ARG A 174 -22.60 4.26 0.01
CA ARG A 174 -21.35 4.48 0.75
C ARG A 174 -21.14 3.45 1.86
N SER A 175 -22.20 2.98 2.53
CA SER A 175 -22.11 2.02 3.64
C SER A 175 -22.05 0.55 3.22
N GLY A 176 -22.18 0.24 1.93
CA GLY A 176 -22.18 -1.13 1.41
C GLY A 176 -20.91 -1.94 1.77
N GLY A 177 -21.09 -3.14 2.31
CA GLY A 177 -20.00 -4.10 2.58
C GLY A 177 -19.13 -3.78 3.80
N HIS A 178 -19.37 -2.69 4.54
CA HIS A 178 -18.53 -2.33 5.69
C HIS A 178 -18.63 -3.34 6.85
N VAL A 179 -19.78 -4.02 7.01
CA VAL A 179 -19.97 -5.06 8.02
C VAL A 179 -19.00 -6.25 7.84
N VAL A 180 -18.61 -6.52 6.59
CA VAL A 180 -17.66 -7.60 6.25
C VAL A 180 -16.33 -7.38 6.93
N VAL A 181 -15.89 -6.12 7.08
CA VAL A 181 -14.59 -5.79 7.68
C VAL A 181 -14.53 -6.19 9.16
N ASP A 182 -15.63 -6.01 9.89
CA ASP A 182 -15.69 -6.40 11.30
C ASP A 182 -15.72 -7.93 11.43
N ILE A 183 -16.45 -8.61 10.55
CA ILE A 183 -16.53 -10.08 10.51
C ILE A 183 -15.15 -10.70 10.24
N ILE A 184 -14.43 -10.26 9.21
CA ILE A 184 -13.10 -10.81 8.90
C ILE A 184 -12.09 -10.54 10.01
N ARG A 185 -12.18 -9.40 10.70
CA ARG A 185 -11.32 -9.07 11.83
C ARG A 185 -11.60 -9.98 13.02
N ASP A 186 -12.87 -10.18 13.36
CA ASP A 186 -13.25 -11.05 14.47
C ASP A 186 -12.90 -12.51 14.17
N ALA A 187 -13.17 -12.99 12.96
CA ALA A 187 -12.81 -14.34 12.52
C ALA A 187 -11.29 -14.57 12.53
N SER A 188 -10.51 -13.61 12.01
CA SER A 188 -9.05 -13.70 12.03
C SER A 188 -8.50 -13.72 13.46
N ARG A 189 -9.03 -12.89 14.36
CA ARG A 189 -8.63 -12.89 15.78
C ARG A 189 -8.95 -14.22 16.48
N ARG A 190 -10.06 -14.87 16.16
CA ARG A 190 -10.38 -16.22 16.67
C ARG A 190 -9.38 -17.27 16.18
N ALA A 191 -8.81 -17.06 15.00
CA ALA A 191 -7.80 -17.90 14.38
C ALA A 191 -6.35 -17.52 14.74
N ASP A 192 -6.14 -16.65 15.74
CA ASP A 192 -4.82 -16.13 16.16
C ASP A 192 -4.07 -15.36 15.05
N PHE A 193 -4.83 -14.68 14.19
CA PHE A 193 -4.33 -13.78 13.16
C PHE A 193 -4.84 -12.34 13.37
N ASP A 194 -4.20 -11.39 12.70
CA ASP A 194 -4.65 -10.01 12.62
C ASP A 194 -5.05 -9.62 11.19
N VAL A 195 -5.82 -8.56 11.02
CA VAL A 195 -6.15 -8.00 9.70
C VAL A 195 -5.69 -6.56 9.62
N PHE A 196 -4.85 -6.25 8.64
CA PHE A 196 -4.47 -4.89 8.30
C PHE A 196 -5.17 -4.43 7.02
N VAL A 197 -5.93 -3.35 7.12
CA VAL A 197 -6.63 -2.74 5.99
C VAL A 197 -5.78 -1.61 5.44
N GLN A 198 -5.34 -1.72 4.19
CA GLN A 198 -4.56 -0.68 3.55
C GLN A 198 -5.46 0.40 2.99
N ALA A 199 -5.34 1.60 3.54
CA ALA A 199 -6.05 2.78 3.04
C ALA A 199 -5.55 3.17 1.65
N CYS A 200 -6.44 3.80 0.86
CA CYS A 200 -6.09 4.36 -0.43
C CYS A 200 -5.04 5.49 -0.33
N SER A 201 -4.94 6.24 0.75
CA SER A 201 -3.88 7.23 0.89
C SER A 201 -3.71 7.57 2.37
N LEU A 202 -2.61 8.24 2.71
CA LEU A 202 -2.40 8.72 4.07
C LEU A 202 -3.55 9.62 4.49
N GLY A 203 -4.29 9.21 5.53
CA GLY A 203 -5.45 9.93 6.06
C GLY A 203 -6.78 9.60 5.39
N CYS A 204 -6.81 8.79 4.32
CA CYS A 204 -8.08 8.31 3.77
C CYS A 204 -8.70 7.26 4.69
N THR A 205 -9.99 7.43 5.00
CA THR A 205 -10.74 6.49 5.86
C THR A 205 -11.51 5.43 5.07
N ASN A 206 -11.42 5.43 3.74
CA ASN A 206 -12.09 4.40 2.92
C ASN A 206 -11.34 3.08 3.09
N MET A 207 -12.08 2.03 3.45
CA MET A 207 -11.55 0.67 3.61
C MET A 207 -11.56 -0.12 2.30
N PHE A 208 -12.37 0.31 1.34
CA PHE A 208 -12.44 -0.19 -0.03
C PHE A 208 -11.87 0.87 -0.99
N ALA A 209 -11.57 0.46 -2.22
CA ALA A 209 -11.21 1.35 -3.31
C ALA A 209 -12.29 2.43 -3.54
N HIS A 210 -11.89 3.56 -4.10
CA HIS A 210 -12.81 4.67 -4.37
C HIS A 210 -13.81 4.35 -5.49
N ARG A 211 -13.42 3.49 -6.44
CA ARG A 211 -14.31 3.01 -7.50
C ARG A 211 -15.11 1.80 -7.02
N VAL A 212 -16.40 1.79 -7.31
CA VAL A 212 -17.31 0.66 -7.10
C VAL A 212 -17.59 0.00 -8.45
N ILE A 213 -17.51 -1.32 -8.49
CA ILE A 213 -17.78 -2.10 -9.69
C ILE A 213 -19.29 -2.32 -9.77
N ARG A 214 -19.93 -1.77 -10.80
CA ARG A 214 -21.33 -2.01 -11.10
C ARG A 214 -21.42 -3.16 -12.09
N VAL A 215 -21.83 -4.33 -11.62
CA VAL A 215 -21.91 -5.54 -12.44
C VAL A 215 -23.30 -5.64 -13.06
N THR A 216 -23.33 -5.98 -14.35
CA THR A 216 -24.52 -6.48 -15.03
C THR A 216 -24.18 -7.87 -15.57
N GLN A 217 -24.95 -8.86 -15.13
CA GLN A 217 -24.79 -10.25 -15.54
C GLN A 217 -25.71 -10.53 -16.71
N TYR A 218 -25.18 -11.23 -17.71
CA TYR A 218 -25.86 -11.67 -18.92
C TYR A 218 -25.80 -13.20 -19.00
N PRO A 219 -26.73 -13.85 -19.72
CA PRO A 219 -26.64 -15.26 -20.07
C PRO A 219 -25.28 -15.58 -20.67
N ASP A 220 -24.87 -16.83 -20.49
CA ASP A 220 -23.60 -17.30 -21.03
C ASP A 220 -23.62 -17.15 -22.56
N ASP A 221 -22.59 -16.51 -23.10
CA ASP A 221 -22.33 -16.49 -24.52
C ASP A 221 -21.27 -17.56 -24.73
N GLU A 222 -21.58 -18.60 -25.53
CA GLU A 222 -20.69 -19.75 -25.83
C GLU A 222 -19.25 -19.33 -26.21
N SER A 223 -19.06 -18.05 -26.57
CA SER A 223 -17.79 -17.49 -26.99
C SER A 223 -16.90 -16.89 -25.89
N SER A 224 -17.35 -16.56 -24.66
CA SER A 224 -16.41 -15.94 -23.70
C SER A 224 -16.83 -15.87 -22.21
N ASP A 225 -16.06 -16.57 -21.36
CA ASP A 225 -16.07 -16.48 -19.88
C ASP A 225 -15.34 -15.19 -19.43
N VAL A 226 -15.82 -14.03 -19.91
CA VAL A 226 -15.08 -12.76 -19.92
C VAL A 226 -15.83 -11.64 -19.20
N VAL A 227 -15.09 -10.91 -18.35
CA VAL A 227 -15.55 -9.66 -17.75
C VAL A 227 -14.99 -8.47 -18.54
N MET A 228 -15.89 -7.62 -19.02
CA MET A 228 -15.57 -6.40 -19.74
C MET A 228 -15.83 -5.17 -18.86
N TYR A 229 -14.83 -4.30 -18.71
CA TYR A 229 -14.95 -3.10 -17.89
C TYR A 229 -15.06 -1.85 -18.75
N GLN A 230 -15.95 -0.94 -18.35
CA GLN A 230 -16.14 0.37 -18.98
C GLN A 230 -16.11 1.45 -17.89
N ASP A 231 -15.28 2.48 -18.08
CA ASP A 231 -15.34 3.67 -17.23
C ASP A 231 -16.66 4.41 -17.47
N ARG A 232 -17.41 4.67 -16.39
CA ARG A 232 -18.64 5.47 -16.41
C ARG A 232 -18.49 6.75 -15.59
N GLY A 233 -17.25 7.15 -15.30
CA GLY A 233 -16.93 8.28 -14.45
C GLY A 233 -17.04 7.93 -12.96
N PHE A 234 -16.52 8.81 -12.12
CA PHE A 234 -16.50 8.60 -10.68
C PHE A 234 -17.94 8.60 -10.11
N PRO A 235 -18.33 7.63 -9.26
CA PRO A 235 -17.49 6.63 -8.58
C PRO A 235 -17.59 5.19 -9.15
N VAL A 236 -18.05 5.01 -10.39
CA VAL A 236 -18.44 3.69 -10.89
C VAL A 236 -17.56 3.21 -12.05
N VAL A 237 -17.25 1.92 -12.04
CA VAL A 237 -16.77 1.18 -13.22
C VAL A 237 -17.82 0.13 -13.55
N GLN A 238 -18.34 0.15 -14.78
CA GLN A 238 -19.30 -0.85 -15.22
C GLN A 238 -18.56 -2.13 -15.60
N ALA A 239 -19.02 -3.28 -15.09
CA ALA A 239 -18.57 -4.60 -15.50
C ALA A 239 -19.73 -5.35 -16.19
N HIS A 240 -19.48 -5.89 -17.37
CA HIS A 240 -20.38 -6.83 -18.05
C HIS A 240 -19.81 -8.23 -17.88
N LEU A 241 -20.61 -9.12 -17.30
CA LEU A 241 -20.25 -10.52 -17.06
C LEU A 241 -21.22 -11.42 -17.82
N HIS A 242 -20.72 -12.16 -18.81
CA HIS A 242 -21.49 -13.19 -19.52
C HIS A 242 -21.26 -14.52 -18.83
N ARG A 243 -22.18 -14.90 -17.96
CA ARG A 243 -22.10 -16.11 -17.16
C ARG A 243 -23.45 -16.43 -16.55
N GLU A 244 -23.94 -17.65 -16.73
CA GLU A 244 -25.06 -18.16 -15.96
C GLU A 244 -24.64 -18.52 -14.53
N GLY A 245 -25.58 -18.46 -13.59
CA GLY A 245 -25.33 -18.92 -12.22
C GLY A 245 -25.80 -17.94 -11.16
N VAL A 246 -25.66 -18.38 -9.91
CA VAL A 246 -26.04 -17.63 -8.72
C VAL A 246 -24.97 -16.59 -8.33
N GLN A 247 -25.25 -15.79 -7.31
CA GLN A 247 -24.40 -14.67 -6.86
C GLN A 247 -22.97 -15.10 -6.51
N GLU A 248 -22.80 -16.32 -6.00
CA GLU A 248 -21.47 -16.90 -5.74
C GLU A 248 -20.66 -17.07 -7.03
N GLU A 249 -21.27 -17.54 -8.11
CA GLU A 249 -20.57 -17.75 -9.38
C GLU A 249 -20.15 -16.40 -9.99
N VAL A 250 -21.01 -15.38 -9.85
CA VAL A 250 -20.69 -13.99 -10.22
C VAL A 250 -19.48 -13.49 -9.41
N LEU A 251 -19.50 -13.69 -8.10
CA LEU A 251 -18.38 -13.31 -7.23
C LEU A 251 -17.08 -14.02 -7.61
N ARG A 252 -17.13 -15.34 -7.82
CA ARG A 252 -15.95 -16.15 -8.18
C ARG A 252 -15.39 -15.74 -9.54
N ALA A 253 -16.24 -15.47 -10.53
CA ALA A 253 -15.82 -14.98 -11.84
C ALA A 253 -15.14 -13.61 -11.74
N LEU A 254 -15.78 -12.67 -11.03
CA LEU A 254 -15.22 -11.33 -10.79
C LEU A 254 -13.90 -11.40 -10.02
N PHE A 255 -13.82 -12.24 -8.99
CA PHE A 255 -12.60 -12.42 -8.21
C PHE A 255 -11.47 -13.02 -9.05
N ARG A 256 -11.73 -14.07 -9.82
CA ARG A 256 -10.73 -14.67 -10.70
C ARG A 256 -10.16 -13.67 -11.71
N ASP A 257 -11.03 -12.82 -12.26
CA ASP A 257 -10.66 -11.78 -13.21
C ASP A 257 -9.77 -10.70 -12.57
N LEU A 258 -10.05 -10.34 -11.31
CA LEU A 258 -9.39 -9.25 -10.60
C LEU A 258 -8.26 -9.67 -9.66
N ALA A 259 -8.13 -10.95 -9.28
CA ALA A 259 -7.21 -11.37 -8.22
C ALA A 259 -5.76 -10.97 -8.50
N ARG A 260 -5.28 -11.19 -9.74
CA ARG A 260 -3.92 -10.83 -10.14
C ARG A 260 -3.72 -9.31 -10.14
N LEU A 261 -4.71 -8.56 -10.60
CA LEU A 261 -4.69 -7.09 -10.62
C LEU A 261 -4.68 -6.54 -9.19
N GLY A 262 -5.57 -7.06 -8.34
CA GLY A 262 -5.69 -6.71 -6.93
C GLY A 262 -4.42 -6.96 -6.14
N TYR A 263 -3.78 -8.13 -6.36
CA TYR A 263 -2.48 -8.44 -5.79
C TYR A 263 -1.39 -7.46 -6.25
N ALA A 264 -1.29 -7.19 -7.56
CA ALA A 264 -0.31 -6.24 -8.09
C ALA A 264 -0.54 -4.82 -7.54
N PHE A 265 -1.80 -4.40 -7.44
CA PHE A 265 -2.20 -3.12 -6.88
C PHE A 265 -1.82 -3.00 -5.40
N ALA A 266 -2.09 -4.03 -4.59
CA ALA A 266 -1.72 -4.09 -3.18
C ALA A 266 -0.20 -3.88 -2.98
N GLN A 267 0.62 -4.59 -3.75
CA GLN A 267 2.07 -4.48 -3.71
C GLN A 267 2.58 -3.12 -4.17
N TYR A 268 2.06 -2.63 -5.30
CA TYR A 268 2.32 -1.28 -5.82
C TYR A 268 2.02 -0.22 -4.74
N LYS A 269 0.86 -0.33 -4.12
CA LYS A 269 0.37 0.62 -3.11
C LYS A 269 1.23 0.60 -1.85
N ASN A 270 1.58 -0.59 -1.37
CA ASN A 270 2.40 -0.74 -0.17
C ASN A 270 3.81 -0.16 -0.36
N ALA A 271 4.44 -0.46 -1.50
CA ALA A 271 5.74 0.09 -1.85
C ALA A 271 5.70 1.63 -1.96
N GLY A 272 4.68 2.18 -2.66
CA GLY A 272 4.54 3.63 -2.83
C GLY A 272 4.37 4.38 -1.50
N LEU A 273 3.49 3.88 -0.63
CA LEU A 273 3.29 4.44 0.71
C LEU A 273 4.53 4.31 1.58
N ARG A 274 5.32 3.24 1.42
CA ARG A 274 6.58 3.04 2.13
C ARG A 274 7.64 4.06 1.71
N VAL A 275 7.81 4.27 0.40
CA VAL A 275 8.75 5.27 -0.13
C VAL A 275 8.37 6.67 0.39
N ARG A 276 7.09 7.02 0.35
CA ARG A 276 6.58 8.31 0.88
C ARG A 276 6.89 8.49 2.36
N ALA A 277 6.60 7.47 3.18
CA ALA A 277 6.87 7.53 4.62
C ALA A 277 8.37 7.71 4.93
N MET A 278 9.25 7.03 4.18
CA MET A 278 10.70 7.21 4.32
C MET A 278 11.16 8.61 3.91
N GLU A 279 10.57 9.17 2.84
CA GLU A 279 10.86 10.52 2.36
C GLU A 279 10.46 11.58 3.38
N ASP A 280 9.22 11.52 3.87
CA ASP A 280 8.70 12.41 4.91
C ASP A 280 9.62 12.37 6.15
N ARG A 281 10.07 11.16 6.52
CA ARG A 281 10.99 11.00 7.64
C ARG A 281 12.37 11.57 7.35
N ALA A 282 12.90 11.37 6.14
CA ALA A 282 14.20 11.89 5.74
C ALA A 282 14.21 13.43 5.75
N ARG A 283 13.13 14.08 5.28
CA ARG A 283 12.96 15.54 5.41
C ARG A 283 12.99 16.00 6.86
N SER A 284 12.24 15.34 7.74
CA SER A 284 12.25 15.63 9.17
C SER A 284 13.64 15.44 9.81
N LEU A 285 14.43 14.47 9.35
CA LEU A 285 15.81 14.29 9.81
C LEU A 285 16.74 15.41 9.34
N VAL A 286 16.56 15.90 8.11
CA VAL A 286 17.27 17.08 7.59
C VAL A 286 16.91 18.33 8.37
N GLU A 287 15.62 18.55 8.67
CA GLU A 287 15.17 19.67 9.51
C GLU A 287 15.82 19.64 10.90
N GLN A 288 15.87 18.46 11.54
CA GLN A 288 16.56 18.27 12.81
C GLN A 288 18.06 18.57 12.69
N LEU A 289 18.69 18.15 11.58
CA LEU A 289 20.10 18.42 11.33
C LEU A 289 20.37 19.92 11.16
N LEU A 290 19.52 20.63 10.42
CA LEU A 290 19.59 22.07 10.22
C LEU A 290 19.30 22.85 11.50
N ALA A 291 18.35 22.39 12.32
CA ALA A 291 18.06 22.99 13.62
C ALA A 291 19.26 22.92 14.57
N LEU A 292 19.99 21.79 14.58
CA LEU A 292 21.25 21.68 15.32
C LEU A 292 22.31 22.66 14.83
N ASP A 293 22.31 23.02 13.55
CA ASP A 293 23.23 24.00 12.97
C ASP A 293 22.84 25.43 13.31
N TYR A 294 21.55 25.74 13.21
CA TYR A 294 21.03 27.04 13.62
C TYR A 294 21.33 27.30 15.11
N GLN A 295 21.12 26.32 15.99
CA GLN A 295 21.45 26.45 17.40
C GLN A 295 22.94 26.74 17.64
N LYS A 296 23.83 26.13 16.85
CA LYS A 296 25.28 26.39 16.93
C LYS A 296 25.63 27.79 16.45
N ILE A 297 25.06 28.24 15.35
CA ILE A 297 25.28 29.58 14.80
C ILE A 297 24.76 30.64 15.76
N TYR A 298 23.55 30.47 16.28
CA TYR A 298 22.96 31.36 17.28
C TYR A 298 23.79 31.41 18.57
N ALA A 299 24.29 30.28 19.07
CA ALA A 299 25.20 30.27 20.21
C ALA A 299 26.54 30.99 19.90
N SER A 300 26.99 30.97 18.64
CA SER A 300 28.22 31.66 18.22
C SER A 300 28.05 33.17 18.07
N SER A 301 26.83 33.67 17.84
CA SER A 301 26.54 35.11 17.78
C SER A 301 26.30 35.73 19.16
N MET A 302 26.03 34.93 20.21
CA MET A 302 25.88 35.43 21.58
C MET A 302 27.17 36.10 22.09
N PRO A 303 27.06 37.18 22.89
CA PRO A 303 28.17 37.77 23.64
C PRO A 303 28.94 36.71 24.44
N ARG A 304 30.29 36.82 24.51
CA ARG A 304 31.15 35.82 25.19
C ARG A 304 30.70 35.50 26.61
N ARG A 305 30.24 36.51 27.37
CA ARG A 305 29.72 36.34 28.75
C ARG A 305 28.49 35.44 28.80
N GLU A 306 27.55 35.61 27.89
CA GLU A 306 26.33 34.81 27.81
C GLU A 306 26.63 33.38 27.36
N ARG A 307 27.61 33.23 26.46
CA ARG A 307 28.11 31.92 26.00
C ARG A 307 28.73 31.10 27.11
N ILE A 308 29.53 31.74 27.97
CA ILE A 308 30.11 31.10 29.17
C ILE A 308 29.01 30.77 30.17
N ARG A 309 28.07 31.70 30.41
CA ARG A 309 26.95 31.47 31.34
C ARG A 309 26.03 30.33 30.88
N SER A 310 25.74 30.24 29.59
CA SER A 310 24.93 29.16 29.01
C SER A 310 25.69 27.83 29.05
N ALA A 311 26.99 27.82 28.76
CA ALA A 311 27.85 26.64 28.90
C ALA A 311 27.94 26.15 30.35
N LEU A 312 28.06 27.05 31.34
CA LEU A 312 28.10 26.70 32.77
C LEU A 312 26.75 26.19 33.28
N ARG A 313 25.63 26.79 32.88
CA ARG A 313 24.27 26.28 33.20
C ARG A 313 24.02 24.92 32.56
N ALA A 314 24.49 24.73 31.33
CA ALA A 314 24.41 23.48 30.60
C ALA A 314 25.30 22.38 31.18
N GLY A 315 26.49 22.74 31.66
CA GLY A 315 27.51 21.83 32.20
C GLY A 315 27.13 21.16 33.52
N ARG A 316 26.15 21.71 34.26
CA ARG A 316 25.63 21.09 35.48
C ARG A 316 24.74 19.86 35.25
N HIS A 317 24.29 19.61 34.02
CA HIS A 317 23.33 18.52 33.77
C HIS A 317 23.69 17.57 32.60
N THR A 318 24.78 17.75 31.85
CA THR A 318 25.21 16.74 30.85
C THR A 318 26.57 17.05 30.18
N PRO A 319 27.44 16.05 29.90
CA PRO A 319 28.62 16.23 29.05
C PRO A 319 28.18 16.42 27.58
N ARG A 320 28.22 17.66 27.10
CA ARG A 320 27.48 18.13 25.91
C ARG A 320 28.27 18.09 24.59
N PHE A 321 29.60 18.12 24.64
CA PHE A 321 30.42 18.29 23.43
C PHE A 321 30.59 17.00 22.60
N THR A 322 30.64 15.83 23.25
CA THR A 322 30.68 14.53 22.55
C THR A 322 29.30 14.10 22.04
N ARG A 323 28.21 14.46 22.75
CA ARG A 323 26.83 14.12 22.31
C ARG A 323 26.36 14.92 21.09
N ALA A 324 26.77 16.18 20.93
CA ALA A 324 26.32 17.01 19.81
C ALA A 324 26.94 16.60 18.46
N SER A 325 28.20 16.17 18.42
CA SER A 325 28.81 15.64 17.18
C SER A 325 28.27 14.23 16.88
N SER A 326 28.13 13.38 17.90
CA SER A 326 27.50 12.07 17.79
C SER A 326 26.06 12.17 17.27
N GLY A 327 25.29 13.18 17.72
CA GLY A 327 23.95 13.46 17.22
C GLY A 327 23.91 13.82 15.73
N SER A 328 24.79 14.72 15.27
CA SER A 328 24.88 15.04 13.84
C SER A 328 25.34 13.85 13.00
N LYS A 329 26.36 13.09 13.45
CA LYS A 329 26.83 11.88 12.74
C LYS A 329 25.71 10.84 12.63
N ARG A 330 24.96 10.62 13.70
CA ARG A 330 23.78 9.72 13.71
C ARG A 330 22.71 10.16 12.72
N LEU A 331 22.34 11.44 12.69
CA LEU A 331 21.36 11.96 11.74
C LEU A 331 21.84 11.79 10.30
N ILE A 332 23.11 12.09 10.02
CA ILE A 332 23.70 11.88 8.69
C ILE A 332 23.61 10.41 8.27
N SER A 333 24.00 9.47 9.15
CA SER A 333 23.88 8.04 8.86
C SER A 333 22.44 7.61 8.61
N MET A 334 21.48 8.15 9.37
CA MET A 334 20.05 7.87 9.16
C MET A 334 19.55 8.43 7.82
N ILE A 335 19.98 9.64 7.42
CA ILE A 335 19.60 10.21 6.13
C ILE A 335 20.21 9.40 4.97
N TRP A 336 21.46 8.94 5.09
CA TRP A 336 22.07 8.02 4.11
C TRP A 336 21.28 6.72 3.97
N LEU A 337 20.93 6.10 5.10
CA LEU A 337 20.12 4.88 5.11
C LEU A 337 18.74 5.11 4.49
N ALA A 338 18.11 6.25 4.81
CA ALA A 338 16.83 6.62 4.20
C ALA A 338 16.93 6.79 2.68
N MET A 339 17.93 7.50 2.17
CA MET A 339 18.14 7.67 0.73
C MET A 339 18.37 6.32 0.03
N ALA A 340 19.19 5.44 0.62
CA ALA A 340 19.45 4.11 0.05
C ALA A 340 18.17 3.26 -0.04
N ASN A 341 17.35 3.29 1.02
CA ASN A 341 16.11 2.53 1.05
C ASN A 341 15.00 3.14 0.19
N ILE A 342 14.91 4.47 0.10
CA ILE A 342 14.01 5.16 -0.85
C ILE A 342 14.29 4.68 -2.27
N GLU A 343 15.56 4.62 -2.67
CA GLU A 343 15.95 4.15 -4.00
C GLU A 343 15.61 2.66 -4.21
N ALA A 344 15.88 1.81 -3.22
CA ALA A 344 15.54 0.39 -3.30
C ALA A 344 14.02 0.16 -3.45
N HIS A 345 13.23 0.76 -2.56
CA HIS A 345 11.77 0.65 -2.59
C HIS A 345 11.14 1.32 -3.83
N ARG A 346 11.76 2.38 -4.37
CA ARG A 346 11.33 3.00 -5.64
C ARG A 346 11.51 2.04 -6.81
N ARG A 347 12.58 1.23 -6.84
CA ARG A 347 12.78 0.19 -7.87
C ARG A 347 11.73 -0.91 -7.77
N ASP A 348 11.45 -1.37 -6.55
CA ASP A 348 10.40 -2.36 -6.31
C ASP A 348 9.03 -1.81 -6.73
N TRP A 349 8.74 -0.57 -6.37
CA TRP A 349 7.54 0.15 -6.81
C TRP A 349 7.42 0.21 -8.35
N LEU A 350 8.50 0.53 -9.07
CA LEU A 350 8.50 0.52 -10.54
C LEU A 350 8.28 -0.89 -11.13
N VAL A 351 8.77 -1.94 -10.47
CA VAL A 351 8.49 -3.33 -10.87
C VAL A 351 7.00 -3.65 -10.71
N TRP A 352 6.41 -3.29 -9.56
CA TRP A 352 5.00 -3.54 -9.29
C TRP A 352 4.08 -2.66 -10.13
N ARG A 353 4.45 -1.41 -10.41
CA ARG A 353 3.72 -0.56 -11.35
C ARG A 353 3.65 -1.18 -12.74
N ARG A 354 4.77 -1.67 -13.27
CA ARG A 354 4.77 -2.40 -14.55
C ARG A 354 3.88 -3.64 -14.52
N ARG A 355 3.96 -4.44 -13.45
CA ARG A 355 3.08 -5.62 -13.29
C ARG A 355 1.60 -5.25 -13.21
N LEU A 356 1.29 -4.13 -12.57
CA LEU A 356 -0.06 -3.58 -12.49
C LEU A 356 -0.53 -3.10 -13.86
N ASP A 357 0.29 -2.33 -14.58
CA ASP A 357 0.03 -1.88 -15.96
C ASP A 357 -0.22 -3.09 -16.88
N ASP A 358 0.67 -4.09 -16.86
CA ASP A 358 0.53 -5.32 -17.64
C ASP A 358 -0.77 -6.06 -17.32
N ALA A 359 -1.19 -6.13 -16.04
CA ALA A 359 -2.44 -6.76 -15.63
C ALA A 359 -3.69 -5.93 -15.95
N ALA A 360 -3.55 -4.60 -16.05
CA ALA A 360 -4.63 -3.64 -16.26
C ALA A 360 -4.96 -3.39 -17.73
N THR A 361 -3.98 -3.56 -18.64
CA THR A 361 -4.14 -3.32 -20.09
C THR A 361 -5.23 -4.17 -20.74
N THR A 362 -5.67 -5.24 -20.09
CA THR A 362 -6.70 -6.15 -20.60
C THR A 362 -8.10 -5.66 -20.18
N ARG A 363 -9.00 -5.51 -21.16
CA ARG A 363 -10.47 -5.38 -20.95
C ARG A 363 -10.92 -4.18 -20.08
N GLY A 364 -10.16 -3.09 -20.04
CA GLY A 364 -10.54 -1.84 -19.36
C GLY A 364 -10.46 -1.88 -17.82
N ARG A 365 -9.72 -2.86 -17.26
CA ARG A 365 -9.58 -3.05 -15.81
C ARG A 365 -8.82 -1.92 -15.12
N ASP A 366 -8.01 -1.16 -15.87
CA ASP A 366 -7.26 0.01 -15.41
C ASP A 366 -8.16 1.04 -14.69
N SER A 367 -9.39 1.16 -15.16
CA SER A 367 -10.39 2.10 -14.63
C SER A 367 -10.77 1.83 -13.16
N ILE A 368 -10.50 0.64 -12.62
CA ILE A 368 -10.84 0.28 -11.23
C ILE A 368 -9.92 0.98 -10.22
N HIS A 369 -8.66 1.22 -10.60
CA HIS A 369 -7.62 1.72 -9.71
C HIS A 369 -7.12 3.13 -10.08
N ASP A 370 -7.69 3.74 -11.13
CA ASP A 370 -7.22 4.99 -11.72
C ASP A 370 -7.07 6.14 -10.71
N ILE A 371 -8.09 6.35 -9.88
CA ILE A 371 -8.12 7.37 -8.83
C ILE A 371 -7.13 7.02 -7.73
N ASP A 372 -7.13 5.77 -7.28
CA ASP A 372 -6.31 5.32 -6.15
C ASP A 372 -4.81 5.31 -6.50
N ARG A 373 -4.49 5.20 -7.78
CA ARG A 373 -3.13 5.18 -8.32
C ARG A 373 -2.57 6.58 -8.56
N LYS A 374 -3.38 7.50 -9.09
CA LYS A 374 -2.93 8.80 -9.60
C LYS A 374 -2.19 9.63 -8.56
N ASP A 375 -2.68 9.65 -7.33
CA ASP A 375 -2.05 10.40 -6.24
C ASP A 375 -0.67 9.85 -5.87
N ASP A 376 -0.50 8.52 -5.89
CA ASP A 376 0.77 7.89 -5.54
C ASP A 376 1.81 8.01 -6.63
N ASP A 377 1.41 7.84 -7.90
CA ASP A 377 2.32 7.99 -9.05
C ASP A 377 2.98 9.36 -9.01
N LEU A 378 2.17 10.42 -8.87
CA LEU A 378 2.66 11.80 -8.79
C LEU A 378 3.57 12.02 -7.59
N VAL A 379 3.22 11.47 -6.41
CA VAL A 379 4.05 11.67 -5.21
C VAL A 379 5.38 10.96 -5.37
N VAL A 380 5.40 9.67 -5.74
CA VAL A 380 6.63 8.87 -5.81
C VAL A 380 7.54 9.30 -6.96
N GLU A 381 6.98 9.68 -8.11
CA GLU A 381 7.77 10.18 -9.25
C GLU A 381 8.51 11.48 -8.93
N ASN A 382 7.87 12.37 -8.16
CA ASN A 382 8.40 13.68 -7.78
C ASN A 382 9.34 13.65 -6.56
N ILE A 383 9.64 12.47 -6.00
CA ILE A 383 10.61 12.36 -4.91
C ILE A 383 11.99 12.72 -5.43
N ASP A 384 12.51 13.84 -4.91
CA ASP A 384 13.84 14.34 -5.17
C ASP A 384 14.75 14.14 -3.96
N ILE A 385 15.68 13.20 -4.07
CA ILE A 385 16.70 12.93 -3.05
C ILE A 385 17.90 13.89 -3.13
N ALA A 386 17.99 14.76 -4.15
CA ALA A 386 19.10 15.69 -4.31
C ALA A 386 19.17 16.70 -3.16
N PHE A 387 18.01 17.18 -2.67
CA PHE A 387 17.94 18.03 -1.48
C PHE A 387 18.55 17.34 -0.25
N LEU A 388 18.18 16.07 -0.01
CA LEU A 388 18.71 15.28 1.11
C LEU A 388 20.22 15.10 0.99
N ARG A 389 20.70 14.78 -0.21
CA ARG A 389 22.13 14.63 -0.52
C ARG A 389 22.90 15.92 -0.27
N ALA A 390 22.42 17.04 -0.80
CA ALA A 390 23.07 18.34 -0.63
C ALA A 390 23.17 18.75 0.84
N ALA A 391 22.12 18.52 1.64
CA ALA A 391 22.14 18.78 3.08
C ALA A 391 23.20 17.95 3.81
N VAL A 392 23.35 16.68 3.43
CA VAL A 392 24.36 15.78 4.00
C VAL A 392 25.78 16.14 3.55
N GLU A 393 26.00 16.46 2.28
CA GLU A 393 27.30 16.85 1.73
C GLU A 393 27.81 18.16 2.35
N GLN A 394 26.94 19.18 2.41
CA GLN A 394 27.25 20.46 3.05
C GLN A 394 27.68 20.26 4.51
N ARG A 395 27.02 19.33 5.22
CA ARG A 395 27.33 19.04 6.61
C ARG A 395 28.61 18.23 6.77
N SER A 396 28.78 17.18 5.97
CA SER A 396 29.93 16.29 6.05
C SER A 396 31.22 17.06 5.79
N GLY A 397 31.25 17.90 4.76
CA GLY A 397 32.41 18.77 4.48
C GLY A 397 32.78 19.72 5.62
N ARG A 398 31.81 20.19 6.42
CA ARG A 398 32.09 21.00 7.63
C ARG A 398 32.65 20.17 8.79
N ILE A 399 32.22 18.92 8.94
CA ILE A 399 32.71 18.02 9.98
C ILE A 399 34.15 17.63 9.67
N ASP A 400 34.44 17.23 8.43
CA ASP A 400 35.78 16.82 8.00
C ASP A 400 36.77 17.98 8.12
N ASN A 401 36.39 19.18 7.66
CA ASN A 401 37.23 20.38 7.84
C ASN A 401 37.53 20.67 9.31
N ARG A 402 36.58 20.47 10.22
CA ARG A 402 36.80 20.70 11.65
C ARG A 402 37.71 19.65 12.26
N GLU A 403 37.55 18.38 11.89
CA GLU A 403 38.41 17.29 12.37
C GLU A 403 39.84 17.49 11.85
N ILE A 404 40.02 17.85 10.57
CA ILE A 404 41.32 18.19 9.98
C ILE A 404 41.96 19.40 10.69
N VAL A 405 41.20 20.46 10.99
CA VAL A 405 41.72 21.63 11.72
C VAL A 405 42.13 21.27 13.14
N LEU A 406 41.34 20.45 13.85
CA LEU A 406 41.68 20.00 15.20
C LEU A 406 42.92 19.12 15.21
N VAL A 407 43.04 18.19 14.25
CA VAL A 407 44.23 17.34 14.10
C VAL A 407 45.44 18.19 13.75
N THR A 408 45.31 19.13 12.80
CA THR A 408 46.40 20.05 12.42
C THR A 408 46.84 20.91 13.60
N PHE A 409 45.90 21.46 14.38
CA PHE A 409 46.20 22.26 15.57
C PHE A 409 46.86 21.41 16.66
N ALA A 410 46.35 20.21 16.94
CA ALA A 410 46.95 19.30 17.90
C ALA A 410 48.39 18.91 17.49
N SER A 411 48.60 18.58 16.21
CA SER A 411 49.93 18.30 15.66
C SER A 411 50.86 19.49 15.77
N ALA A 412 50.38 20.71 15.51
CA ALA A 412 51.16 21.93 15.67
C ALA A 412 51.53 22.20 17.14
N VAL A 413 50.62 21.98 18.08
CA VAL A 413 50.87 22.11 19.52
C VAL A 413 51.89 21.06 20.00
N VAL A 414 51.76 19.81 19.56
CA VAL A 414 52.72 18.74 19.88
C VAL A 414 54.09 19.06 19.28
N ALA A 415 54.17 19.50 18.02
CA ALA A 415 55.41 19.89 17.38
C ALA A 415 56.09 21.07 18.10
N ALA A 416 55.32 22.08 18.52
CA ALA A 416 55.83 23.21 19.30
C ALA A 416 56.34 22.77 20.69
N ALA A 417 55.62 21.88 21.38
CA ALA A 417 56.04 21.35 22.67
C ALA A 417 57.33 20.52 22.56
N VAL A 418 57.45 19.69 21.51
CA VAL A 418 58.67 18.93 21.22
C VAL A 418 59.84 19.87 20.94
N ALA A 419 59.64 20.89 20.08
CA ALA A 419 60.69 21.87 19.77
C ALA A 419 61.17 22.66 20.99
N LEU A 420 60.26 22.99 21.91
CA LEU A 420 60.57 23.71 23.14
C LEU A 420 61.34 22.81 24.13
N LEU A 421 60.99 21.52 24.19
CA LEU A 421 61.72 20.52 24.97
C LEU A 421 63.14 20.26 24.41
N THR A 422 63.31 20.15 23.10
CA THR A 422 64.65 20.02 22.50
C THR A 422 65.48 21.28 22.72
N ALA A 423 64.90 22.48 22.62
CA ALA A 423 65.59 23.74 22.89
C ALA A 423 65.99 23.91 24.36
N MET A 424 65.30 23.27 25.30
CA MET A 424 65.69 23.27 26.73
C MET A 424 66.79 22.24 27.07
N LEU A 425 67.02 21.25 26.20
CA LEU A 425 68.02 20.19 26.38
C LEU A 425 69.35 20.47 25.66
N MET A 426 69.36 21.46 24.76
CA MET A 426 70.58 22.04 24.16
C MET A 426 71.03 23.24 24.99
#